data_AF-A0A432FEE5-F1
#
_entry.id   AF-A0A432FEE5-F1
#
_cell.length_a   1.000
_cell.length_b   1.000
_cell.length_c   1.000
_cell.angle_alpha   90.00
_cell.angle_beta   90.00
_cell.angle_gamma   90.00
#
_symmetry.space_group_name_H-M   'P 1'
#
loop_
_entity.id
_entity.type
_entity.pdbx_description
1 polymer ?
#
loop_
_entity_poly.entity_id
_entity_poly.type
_entity_poly.pdbx_seq_one_letter_code
_entity_poly.pdbx_strand_id
1 'polypeptide(L)'
;LYIAEASPARFKQLARSKVLSGTCWTPPVLANRSVYVRNSRGTLYKLQMSEMVIEPQPLAVNFAGSRLEFSWPAKGDFILESTEALGQAADWGEVDSGTAKEGDRYVVHVRPSAAQQFFRLRSE
;
A
#
# COMPACT_ATOMS: atom_id res chain seq x y z
N LEU A 1 20.01 11.35 9.30
CA LEU A 1 19.17 10.64 8.33
C LEU A 1 17.99 11.53 8.00
N TYR A 2 17.78 11.76 6.71
CA TYR A 2 16.61 12.47 6.20
C TYR A 2 15.80 11.46 5.40
N ILE A 3 14.49 11.44 5.63
CA ILE A 3 13.52 10.76 4.77
C ILE A 3 12.83 11.86 3.97
N ALA A 4 12.73 11.69 2.66
CA ALA A 4 12.20 12.69 1.75
C ALA A 4 11.22 12.05 0.77
N GLU A 5 10.33 12.87 0.22
CA GLU A 5 9.44 12.48 -0.87
C GLU A 5 10.27 12.08 -2.10
N ALA A 6 9.94 10.94 -2.71
CA ALA A 6 10.64 10.43 -3.90
C ALA A 6 10.18 11.19 -5.16
N SER A 7 10.57 12.46 -5.26
CA SER A 7 10.20 13.34 -6.37
C SER A 7 11.44 13.98 -7.01
N PRO A 8 11.55 13.99 -8.36
CA PRO A 8 12.64 14.66 -9.06
C PRO A 8 12.48 16.19 -9.09
N ALA A 9 11.29 16.72 -8.79
CA ALA A 9 11.00 18.15 -8.95
C ALA A 9 11.67 19.02 -7.87
N ARG A 10 11.69 18.55 -6.62
CA ARG A 10 12.35 19.22 -5.49
C ARG A 10 12.58 18.28 -4.33
N PHE A 11 13.57 18.59 -3.51
CA PHE A 11 13.73 17.96 -2.20
C PHE A 11 12.62 18.43 -1.24
N LYS A 12 11.87 17.48 -0.68
CA LYS A 12 10.89 17.74 0.39
C LYS A 12 11.11 16.74 1.52
N GLN A 13 11.60 17.23 2.66
CA GLN A 13 11.82 16.42 3.84
C GLN A 13 10.48 15.97 4.46
N LEU A 14 10.35 14.68 4.72
CA LEU A 14 9.24 14.06 5.46
C LEU A 14 9.60 13.83 6.92
N ALA A 15 10.82 13.36 7.19
CA ALA A 15 11.30 13.11 8.54
C ALA A 15 12.82 13.31 8.66
N ARG A 16 13.28 13.53 9.89
CA ARG A 16 14.72 13.66 10.22
C ARG A 16 15.02 12.93 11.53
N SER A 17 16.13 12.22 11.56
CA SER A 17 16.68 11.64 12.79
C SER A 17 18.20 11.75 12.85
N LYS A 18 18.74 12.00 14.05
CA LYS A 18 20.19 11.98 14.32
C LYS A 18 20.63 10.55 14.64
N VAL A 19 21.19 9.89 13.63
CA VAL A 19 21.58 8.47 13.69
C VAL A 19 23.07 8.24 13.94
N LEU A 20 23.89 9.29 13.73
CA LEU A 20 25.33 9.25 13.92
C LEU A 20 25.79 10.49 14.72
N SER A 21 26.90 10.31 15.43
CA SER A 21 27.78 11.42 15.84
C SER A 21 28.89 11.61 14.81
N GLY A 22 29.21 12.86 14.46
CA GLY A 22 30.23 13.17 13.45
C GLY A 22 29.74 13.01 12.00
N THR A 23 30.68 13.04 11.05
CA THR A 23 30.40 12.98 9.61
C THR A 23 30.15 11.56 9.13
N CYS A 24 29.13 11.38 8.29
CA CYS A 24 28.89 10.14 7.54
C CYS A 24 29.72 10.19 6.24
N TRP A 25 30.66 9.27 6.08
CA TRP A 25 31.61 9.28 4.94
C TRP A 25 31.16 8.43 3.76
N THR A 26 30.17 7.58 3.97
CA THR A 26 29.59 6.75 2.91
C THR A 26 28.11 7.08 2.79
N PRO A 27 27.54 7.06 1.56
CA PRO A 27 26.11 7.06 1.39
C PRO A 27 25.47 5.97 2.27
N PRO A 28 24.34 6.23 2.94
CA PRO A 28 23.56 5.19 3.61
C PRO A 28 23.17 4.09 2.62
N VAL A 29 23.28 2.83 3.03
CA VAL A 29 22.88 1.68 2.21
C VAL A 29 21.64 1.03 2.80
N LEU A 30 20.62 0.83 1.97
CA LEU A 30 19.43 0.05 2.33
C LEU A 30 19.63 -1.40 1.90
N ALA A 31 19.62 -2.34 2.85
CA ALA A 31 19.72 -3.78 2.57
C ALA A 31 19.03 -4.58 3.69
N ASN A 32 18.41 -5.72 3.37
CA ASN A 32 17.81 -6.62 4.35
C ASN A 32 16.92 -5.90 5.38
N ARG A 33 16.00 -5.05 4.90
CA ARG A 33 15.09 -4.23 5.74
C ARG A 33 15.80 -3.36 6.79
N SER A 34 17.03 -2.95 6.52
CA SER A 34 17.84 -2.16 7.44
C SER A 34 18.61 -1.08 6.68
N VAL A 35 18.82 0.06 7.33
CA VAL A 35 19.68 1.13 6.82
C VAL A 35 21.03 1.04 7.52
N TYR A 36 22.09 0.96 6.72
CA TYR A 36 23.47 0.90 7.20
C TYR A 36 24.15 2.25 6.99
N VAL A 37 24.76 2.77 8.05
CA VAL A 37 25.49 4.05 8.03
C VAL A 37 26.83 3.92 8.73
N ARG A 38 27.87 4.60 8.22
CA ARG A 38 29.23 4.52 8.76
C ARG A 38 29.73 5.90 9.17
N ASN A 39 30.20 6.02 10.41
CA ASN A 39 30.78 7.28 10.91
C ASN A 39 32.26 7.43 10.47
N SER A 40 32.83 8.60 10.76
CA SER A 40 34.24 8.92 10.49
C SER A 40 35.28 8.04 11.19
N ARG A 41 34.90 7.39 12.29
CA ARG A 41 35.77 6.45 13.03
C ARG A 41 35.74 5.03 12.44
N GLY A 42 34.95 4.80 11.38
CA GLY A 42 34.78 3.48 10.78
C GLY A 42 33.74 2.59 11.47
N THR A 43 33.04 3.09 12.50
CA THR A 43 31.95 2.35 13.14
C THR A 43 30.74 2.27 12.20
N LEU A 44 30.29 1.05 11.92
CA LEU A 44 29.07 0.76 11.17
C LEU A 44 27.89 0.65 12.13
N TYR A 45 26.80 1.35 11.83
CA TYR A 45 25.53 1.28 12.56
C TYR A 45 24.47 0.68 11.64
N LYS A 46 23.71 -0.27 12.18
CA LYS A 46 22.52 -0.87 11.54
C LYS A 46 21.28 -0.27 12.19
N LEU A 47 20.49 0.45 11.40
CA LEU A 47 19.16 0.91 11.80
C LEU A 47 18.13 -0.07 11.26
N GLN A 48 17.53 -0.86 12.14
CA GLN A 48 16.46 -1.76 11.77
C GLN A 48 15.21 -0.94 11.46
N MET A 49 14.63 -1.17 10.28
CA MET A 49 13.34 -0.59 9.96
C MET A 49 12.26 -1.41 10.67
N SER A 50 11.23 -0.74 11.18
CA SER A 50 10.01 -1.41 11.62
C SER A 50 9.50 -2.27 10.46
N GLU A 51 8.93 -3.43 10.78
CA GLU A 51 8.15 -4.12 9.78
C GLU A 51 7.06 -3.15 9.30
N MET A 52 7.01 -2.97 7.98
CA MET A 52 5.86 -2.34 7.38
C MET A 52 4.74 -3.36 7.51
N VAL A 53 4.05 -3.31 8.65
CA VAL A 53 2.78 -4.01 8.83
C VAL A 53 1.79 -3.25 7.97
N ILE A 54 1.81 -3.55 6.67
CA ILE A 54 0.59 -3.37 5.89
C ILE A 54 -0.30 -4.47 6.44
N GLU A 55 -1.29 -4.13 7.25
CA GLU A 55 -2.45 -5.01 7.41
C GLU A 55 -3.06 -5.08 6.00
N PRO A 56 -2.87 -6.16 5.22
CA PRO A 56 -3.51 -6.24 3.92
C PRO A 56 -4.99 -6.13 4.21
N GLN A 57 -5.70 -5.18 3.60
CA GLN A 57 -7.15 -5.13 3.74
C GLN A 57 -7.70 -6.41 3.12
N PRO A 58 -8.15 -7.42 3.90
CA PRO A 58 -8.60 -8.65 3.31
C PRO A 58 -9.89 -8.34 2.54
N LEU A 59 -9.82 -8.42 1.22
CA LEU A 59 -10.99 -8.43 0.37
C LEU A 59 -11.68 -9.77 0.55
N ALA A 60 -12.77 -9.77 1.31
CA ALA A 60 -13.65 -10.93 1.45
C ALA A 60 -14.67 -10.93 0.32
N VAL A 61 -14.99 -12.12 -0.18
CA VAL A 61 -16.02 -12.32 -1.21
C VAL A 61 -16.98 -13.39 -0.72
N ASN A 62 -18.25 -13.04 -0.59
CA ASN A 62 -19.32 -13.93 -0.13
C ASN A 62 -20.50 -13.91 -1.11
N PHE A 63 -21.38 -14.90 -1.00
CA PHE A 63 -22.71 -14.84 -1.64
C PHE A 63 -23.70 -14.15 -0.69
N ALA A 64 -24.40 -13.14 -1.19
CA ALA A 64 -25.51 -12.47 -0.51
C ALA A 64 -26.78 -12.63 -1.35
N GLY A 65 -27.46 -13.78 -1.16
CA GLY A 65 -28.58 -14.18 -2.01
C GLY A 65 -28.14 -14.39 -3.46
N SER A 66 -28.66 -13.58 -4.39
CA SER A 66 -28.28 -13.61 -5.81
C SER A 66 -27.14 -12.67 -6.18
N ARG A 67 -26.52 -12.00 -5.20
CA ARG A 67 -25.40 -11.07 -5.39
C ARG A 67 -24.09 -11.61 -4.83
N LEU A 68 -22.98 -11.13 -5.36
CA LEU A 68 -21.68 -11.23 -4.73
C LEU A 68 -21.53 -10.05 -3.79
N GLU A 69 -21.16 -10.32 -2.54
CA GLU A 69 -20.77 -9.32 -1.56
C GLU A 69 -19.25 -9.26 -1.50
N PHE A 70 -18.70 -8.09 -1.78
CA PHE A 70 -17.31 -7.77 -1.54
C PHE A 70 -17.23 -6.92 -0.28
N SER A 71 -16.35 -7.27 0.65
CA SER A 71 -16.14 -6.44 1.83
C SER A 71 -14.69 -6.35 2.25
N TRP A 72 -14.31 -5.21 2.82
CA TRP A 72 -12.97 -4.95 3.35
C TRP A 72 -13.07 -4.01 4.56
N PRO A 73 -12.09 -4.00 5.49
CA PRO A 73 -12.14 -3.09 6.63
C PRO A 73 -12.18 -1.62 6.21
N ALA A 74 -12.97 -0.82 6.94
CA ALA A 74 -13.14 0.61 6.72
C ALA A 74 -11.97 1.42 7.29
N LYS A 75 -10.75 1.10 6.85
CA LYS A 75 -9.49 1.72 7.24
C LYS A 75 -8.71 2.14 5.99
N GLY A 76 -8.53 3.44 5.80
CA GLY A 76 -7.93 4.01 4.59
C GLY A 76 -8.93 4.12 3.43
N ASP A 77 -8.46 4.73 2.35
CA ASP A 77 -9.29 5.03 1.18
C ASP A 77 -8.99 3.99 0.09
N PHE A 78 -9.99 3.15 -0.18
CA PHE A 78 -9.88 2.04 -1.13
C PHE A 78 -11.12 1.99 -2.01
N ILE A 79 -10.90 1.69 -3.29
CA ILE A 79 -11.94 1.56 -4.31
C ILE A 79 -11.93 0.12 -4.84
N LEU A 80 -13.12 -0.48 -4.93
CA LEU A 80 -13.30 -1.74 -5.62
C LEU A 80 -13.38 -1.47 -7.12
N GLU A 81 -12.50 -2.11 -7.89
CA GLU A 81 -12.47 -2.00 -9.34
C GLU A 81 -12.73 -3.36 -9.98
N SER A 82 -13.27 -3.33 -11.20
CA SER A 82 -13.50 -4.52 -12.02
C SER A 82 -12.99 -4.34 -13.45
N THR A 83 -12.72 -5.46 -14.11
CA THR A 83 -12.34 -5.52 -15.52
C THR A 83 -12.72 -6.88 -16.13
N GLU A 84 -12.81 -6.96 -17.46
CA GLU A 84 -13.14 -8.19 -18.19
C GLU A 84 -11.87 -9.00 -18.57
N ALA A 85 -10.68 -8.41 -18.49
CA ALA A 85 -9.41 -9.03 -18.89
C ALA A 85 -8.30 -8.82 -17.86
N LEU A 86 -7.33 -9.75 -17.81
CA LEU A 86 -6.10 -9.59 -17.02
C LEU A 86 -4.91 -9.17 -17.90
N GLY A 87 -3.92 -8.55 -17.29
CA GLY A 87 -2.64 -8.19 -17.92
C GLY A 87 -2.62 -6.77 -18.46
N GLN A 88 -1.77 -6.53 -19.46
CA GLN A 88 -1.52 -5.18 -20.00
C GLN A 88 -2.76 -4.54 -20.65
N ALA A 89 -3.68 -5.36 -21.16
CA ALA A 89 -4.93 -4.90 -21.78
C ALA A 89 -6.07 -4.68 -20.77
N ALA A 90 -5.82 -4.86 -19.47
CA ALA A 90 -6.85 -4.70 -18.44
C ALA A 90 -7.24 -3.22 -18.30
N ASP A 91 -8.47 -2.89 -18.68
CA ASP A 91 -9.08 -1.59 -18.40
C ASP A 91 -9.89 -1.70 -17.11
N TRP A 92 -9.38 -1.11 -16.04
CA TRP A 92 -9.98 -1.21 -14.70
C TRP A 92 -10.91 -0.03 -14.46
N GLY A 93 -12.18 -0.32 -14.20
CA GLY A 93 -13.19 0.68 -13.82
C GLY A 93 -13.68 0.47 -12.40
N GLU A 94 -14.04 1.55 -11.71
CA GLU A 94 -14.72 1.49 -10.41
C GLU A 94 -16.05 0.72 -10.55
N VAL A 95 -16.34 -0.11 -9.55
CA VAL A 95 -17.62 -0.82 -9.49
C VAL A 95 -18.72 0.16 -9.03
N ASP A 96 -19.58 0.57 -9.95
CA ASP A 96 -20.73 1.47 -9.70
C ASP A 96 -21.89 0.74 -8.98
N SER A 97 -21.61 0.21 -7.81
CA SER A 97 -22.61 -0.28 -6.88
C SER A 97 -22.31 0.32 -5.53
N GLY A 98 -23.08 1.37 -5.18
CA GLY A 98 -22.83 2.23 -4.03
C GLY A 98 -22.24 1.50 -2.82
N THR A 99 -20.98 1.78 -2.54
CA THR A 99 -20.25 1.25 -1.38
C THR A 99 -20.93 1.72 -0.10
N ALA A 100 -21.44 0.78 0.68
CA ALA A 100 -22.01 1.06 2.00
C ALA A 100 -20.95 0.82 3.07
N LYS A 101 -20.96 1.64 4.13
CA LYS A 101 -20.18 1.35 5.33
C LYS A 101 -21.07 0.64 6.34
N GLU A 102 -20.71 -0.60 6.66
CA GLU A 102 -21.41 -1.45 7.63
C GLU A 102 -20.47 -1.77 8.78
N GLY A 103 -20.66 -1.09 9.92
CA GLY A 103 -19.79 -1.24 11.08
C GLY A 103 -18.34 -0.83 10.77
N ASP A 104 -17.42 -1.78 10.91
CA ASP A 104 -15.98 -1.61 10.67
C ASP A 104 -15.54 -2.03 9.26
N ARG A 105 -16.50 -2.27 8.33
CA ARG A 105 -16.22 -2.69 6.95
C ARG A 105 -16.94 -1.81 5.93
N TYR A 106 -16.34 -1.70 4.75
CA TYR A 106 -17.04 -1.33 3.53
C TYR A 106 -17.60 -2.59 2.87
N VAL A 107 -18.80 -2.48 2.30
CA VAL A 107 -19.54 -3.56 1.67
C VAL A 107 -20.06 -3.08 0.32
N VAL A 108 -19.85 -3.92 -0.70
CA VAL A 108 -20.30 -3.68 -2.08
C VAL A 108 -21.01 -4.92 -2.58
N HIS A 109 -22.23 -4.76 -3.10
CA HIS A 109 -22.99 -5.85 -3.68
C HIS A 109 -23.03 -5.79 -5.20
N VAL A 110 -22.35 -6.73 -5.85
CA VAL A 110 -22.24 -6.84 -7.30
C VAL A 110 -23.20 -7.89 -7.82
N ARG A 111 -23.89 -7.59 -8.92
CA ARG A 111 -24.66 -8.62 -9.65
C ARG A 111 -23.68 -9.51 -10.42
N PRO A 112 -23.72 -10.84 -10.27
CA PRO A 112 -22.89 -11.73 -11.05
C PRO A 112 -23.16 -11.54 -12.55
N SER A 113 -22.09 -11.45 -13.35
CA SER A 113 -22.17 -11.52 -14.80
C SER A 113 -22.07 -12.98 -15.27
N ALA A 114 -22.65 -13.29 -16.43
CA ALA A 114 -22.40 -14.55 -17.11
C ALA A 114 -21.03 -14.55 -17.83
N ALA A 115 -20.46 -13.38 -18.07
CA ALA A 115 -19.11 -13.21 -18.61
C ALA A 115 -18.07 -13.21 -17.48
N GLN A 116 -16.83 -13.53 -17.83
CA GLN A 116 -15.72 -13.47 -16.88
C GLN A 116 -15.48 -12.02 -16.43
N GLN A 117 -15.31 -11.84 -15.13
CA GLN A 117 -14.95 -10.56 -14.51
C GLN A 117 -13.87 -10.79 -13.45
N PHE A 118 -12.96 -9.83 -13.35
CA PHE A 118 -11.91 -9.78 -12.34
C PHE A 118 -12.13 -8.58 -11.44
N PHE A 119 -11.76 -8.72 -10.18
CA PHE A 119 -11.93 -7.68 -9.17
C PHE A 119 -10.61 -7.43 -8.44
N ARG A 120 -10.37 -6.18 -8.07
CA ARG A 120 -9.27 -5.81 -7.18
C ARG A 120 -9.70 -4.68 -6.25
N LEU A 121 -9.04 -4.62 -5.10
CA LEU A 121 -9.12 -3.47 -4.21
C LEU A 121 -7.89 -2.59 -4.46
N ARG A 122 -8.09 -1.36 -4.90
CA ARG A 122 -7.01 -0.38 -5.14
C ARG A 122 -7.02 0.66 -4.03
N SER A 123 -5.85 0.98 -3.47
CA SER A 123 -5.68 2.15 -2.59
C SER A 123 -5.73 3.43 -3.42
N GLU A 124 -6.45 4.44 -2.95
CA GLU A 124 -6.41 5.79 -3.53
C GLU A 124 -5.10 6.51 -3.22
#